data_AF-A0A9E3X1P8-F1
#
_entry.id   AF-A0A9E3X1P8-F1
#
_cell.length_a   1.000
_cell.length_b   1.000
_cell.length_c   1.000
_cell.angle_alpha   90.00
_cell.angle_beta   90.00
_cell.angle_gamma   90.00
#
_symmetry.space_group_name_H-M   'P 1'
#
loop_
_entity.id
_entity.type
_entity.pdbx_description
1 polymer ?
#
loop_
_entity_poly.entity_id
_entity_poly.type
_entity_poly.pdbx_seq_one_letter_code
_entity_poly.pdbx_strand_id
1 'polypeptide(L)'
;MMDNKRVLFCRRLANRQRRADEQRWFGALSIGVLLLLTAALLTVACGAEPTPSATVIPQETGPSPTVAATAAPTPTATAPRSLLPTVAVPVAMESPLTVTVAAADLMTDAIRGDAVTLTVDSAITEAIEAPILPTEPCPVETDIALAAYPNLQEHLGCAEGPALFDPVALNEFGPGPDYTRFMLWFSSENQIYVLLPDSTWQRYVDTWTEEQETFLCNPLDGEATSPPLPRRGFGKIWCTTEGLQEIMGTVEREERLCQHTVTQFFERGRLLACYEDATIRFFRIMDDGTWDQMLTQ
;
A
#
# COMPACT_ATOMS: atom_id res chain seq x y z
N MET A 1 7.05 -43.84 -4.80
CA MET A 1 5.58 -43.97 -4.86
C MET A 1 5.06 -44.33 -3.46
N MET A 2 5.19 -43.39 -2.52
CA MET A 2 4.85 -43.58 -1.10
C MET A 2 3.57 -42.81 -0.77
N ASP A 3 2.50 -43.59 -0.59
CA ASP A 3 1.39 -43.45 0.35
C ASP A 3 0.75 -42.06 0.60
N ASN A 4 0.15 -41.49 -0.45
CA ASN A 4 -0.71 -40.30 -0.41
C ASN A 4 -1.94 -40.44 0.52
N LYS A 5 -2.24 -41.67 0.97
CA LYS A 5 -3.36 -41.95 1.89
C LYS A 5 -3.06 -41.56 3.34
N ARG A 6 -1.79 -41.54 3.76
CA ARG A 6 -1.39 -41.17 5.13
C ARG A 6 -1.51 -39.67 5.38
N VAL A 7 -1.15 -38.85 4.38
CA VAL A 7 -1.25 -37.39 4.46
C VAL A 7 -2.69 -36.93 4.58
N LEU A 8 -3.61 -37.55 3.82
CA LEU A 8 -5.05 -37.26 3.89
C LEU A 8 -5.68 -37.65 5.24
N PHE A 9 -5.17 -38.69 5.89
CA PHE A 9 -5.66 -39.12 7.20
C PHE A 9 -5.23 -38.16 8.32
N CYS A 10 -3.97 -37.72 8.32
CA CYS A 10 -3.48 -36.72 9.29
C CYS A 10 -4.21 -35.37 9.15
N ARG A 11 -4.50 -34.93 7.91
CA ARG A 11 -5.23 -33.67 7.66
C ARG A 11 -6.68 -33.71 8.15
N ARG A 12 -7.33 -34.88 8.09
CA ARG A 12 -8.71 -35.08 8.63
C ARG A 12 -8.75 -35.11 10.15
N LEU A 13 -7.71 -35.63 10.82
CA LEU A 13 -7.62 -35.62 12.28
C LEU A 13 -7.35 -34.22 12.83
N ALA A 14 -6.45 -33.46 12.21
CA ALA A 14 -6.16 -32.07 12.61
C ALA A 14 -7.40 -31.15 12.50
N ASN A 15 -8.20 -31.31 11.44
CA ASN A 15 -9.44 -30.54 11.26
C ASN A 15 -10.57 -30.93 12.24
N ARG A 16 -10.59 -32.16 12.75
CA ARG A 16 -11.56 -32.55 13.80
C ARG A 16 -11.18 -31.99 15.17
N GLN A 17 -9.88 -31.93 15.48
CA GLN A 17 -9.38 -31.36 16.72
C GLN A 17 -9.70 -29.85 16.82
N ARG A 18 -9.50 -29.11 15.71
CA ARG A 18 -9.73 -27.66 15.66
C ARG A 18 -11.19 -27.26 15.90
N ARG A 19 -12.15 -28.04 15.38
CA ARG A 19 -13.59 -27.81 15.62
C ARG A 19 -14.04 -28.12 17.05
N ALA A 20 -13.37 -29.04 17.74
CA ALA A 20 -13.69 -29.37 19.13
C ALA A 20 -13.24 -28.29 20.12
N ASP A 21 -12.15 -27.59 19.81
CA ASP A 21 -11.67 -26.48 20.64
C ASP A 21 -12.48 -25.20 20.46
N GLU A 22 -12.89 -24.84 19.24
CA GLU A 22 -13.74 -23.65 19.01
C GLU A 22 -15.08 -23.75 19.75
N GLN A 23 -15.66 -24.96 19.86
CA GLN A 23 -16.93 -25.16 20.54
C GLN A 23 -16.84 -25.06 22.07
N ARG A 24 -15.62 -25.17 22.66
CA ARG A 24 -15.40 -24.98 24.10
C ARG A 24 -15.21 -23.50 24.47
N TRP A 25 -14.79 -22.64 23.55
CA TRP A 25 -14.57 -21.22 23.81
C TRP A 25 -15.89 -20.41 23.89
N PHE A 26 -16.89 -20.73 23.05
CA PHE A 26 -18.17 -20.02 23.08
C PHE A 26 -19.04 -20.33 24.31
N GLY A 27 -18.81 -21.46 25.01
CA GLY A 27 -19.52 -21.79 26.24
C GLY A 27 -19.02 -21.06 27.49
N ALA A 28 -17.73 -20.71 27.54
CA ALA A 28 -17.12 -20.11 28.74
C ALA A 28 -17.31 -18.58 28.82
N LEU A 29 -17.42 -17.90 27.67
CA LEU A 29 -17.58 -16.43 27.63
C LEU A 29 -18.98 -15.94 28.05
N SER A 30 -20.03 -16.72 27.77
CA SER A 30 -21.41 -16.33 28.11
C SER A 30 -21.76 -16.43 29.60
N ILE A 31 -21.04 -17.27 30.37
CA ILE A 31 -21.26 -17.40 31.82
C ILE A 31 -20.48 -16.32 32.60
N GLY A 32 -19.30 -15.92 32.12
CA GLY A 32 -18.48 -14.89 32.76
C GLY A 32 -19.09 -13.48 32.73
N VAL A 33 -19.73 -13.11 31.61
CA VAL A 33 -20.36 -11.78 31.45
C VAL A 33 -21.63 -11.65 32.30
N LEU A 34 -22.38 -12.74 32.49
CA LEU A 34 -23.61 -12.72 33.32
C LEU A 34 -23.31 -12.66 34.84
N LEU A 35 -22.16 -13.16 35.28
CA LEU A 35 -21.69 -13.05 36.67
C LEU A 35 -21.08 -11.67 37.00
N LEU A 36 -20.45 -11.01 36.03
CA LEU A 36 -19.93 -9.65 36.22
C LEU A 36 -21.03 -8.58 36.24
N LEU A 37 -22.12 -8.77 35.49
CA LEU A 37 -23.27 -7.86 35.50
C LEU A 37 -24.13 -7.97 36.77
N THR A 38 -24.17 -9.12 37.44
CA THR A 38 -24.88 -9.26 38.72
C THR A 38 -24.10 -8.73 39.92
N ALA A 39 -22.76 -8.71 39.86
CA ALA A 39 -21.93 -8.09 40.89
C ALA A 39 -21.96 -6.54 40.86
N ALA A 40 -22.22 -5.94 39.70
CA ALA A 40 -22.28 -4.48 39.55
C ALA A 40 -23.59 -3.83 40.05
N LEU A 41 -24.62 -4.62 40.36
CA LEU A 41 -25.92 -4.12 40.83
C LEU A 41 -26.11 -4.14 42.36
N LEU A 42 -25.10 -4.57 43.12
CA LEU A 42 -25.19 -4.72 44.60
C LEU A 42 -24.28 -3.77 45.40
N THR A 43 -23.57 -2.84 44.77
CA THR A 43 -22.69 -1.89 45.49
C THR A 43 -23.18 -0.44 45.41
N VAL A 44 -24.48 -0.24 45.71
CA VAL A 44 -25.02 1.08 46.10
C VAL A 44 -25.35 1.03 47.59
N ALA A 45 -24.33 1.17 48.44
CA ALA A 45 -24.50 1.56 49.84
C ALA A 45 -23.12 1.89 50.47
N CYS A 46 -23.07 3.06 51.11
CA CYS A 46 -22.05 3.51 52.07
C CYS A 46 -20.66 3.94 51.54
N GLY A 47 -20.52 5.25 51.35
CA GLY A 47 -19.90 6.08 52.40
C GLY A 47 -18.37 6.31 52.35
N ALA A 48 -18.05 7.60 52.49
CA ALA A 48 -16.79 8.20 52.97
C ALA A 48 -15.61 8.31 51.99
N GLU A 49 -15.37 9.55 51.54
CA GLU A 49 -14.11 10.04 51.00
C GLU A 49 -12.95 9.89 52.00
N PRO A 50 -11.78 9.45 51.53
CA PRO A 50 -10.52 9.95 52.05
C PRO A 50 -9.78 10.77 50.99
N THR A 51 -9.55 12.03 51.33
CA THR A 51 -8.59 12.94 50.70
C THR A 51 -7.22 12.29 50.59
N PRO A 52 -6.61 12.14 49.40
CA PRO A 52 -5.20 11.78 49.31
C PRO A 52 -4.34 13.00 49.63
N SER A 53 -3.72 12.99 50.81
CA SER A 53 -2.57 13.83 51.12
C SER A 53 -1.45 13.56 50.13
N ALA A 54 -1.00 14.60 49.43
CA ALA A 54 0.20 14.58 48.62
C ALA A 54 1.43 14.35 49.51
N THR A 55 2.04 13.17 49.39
CA THR A 55 3.37 12.90 49.92
C THR A 55 4.38 13.56 48.99
N VAL A 56 4.91 14.71 49.44
CA VAL A 56 6.06 15.39 48.85
C VAL A 56 7.29 14.51 49.07
N ILE A 57 7.82 13.91 47.99
CA ILE A 57 9.13 13.26 48.00
C ILE A 57 10.20 14.38 47.87
N PRO A 58 11.22 14.43 48.73
CA PRO A 58 12.34 15.35 48.56
C PRO A 58 13.13 15.00 47.31
N GLN A 59 13.19 15.94 46.37
CA GLN A 59 14.02 15.86 45.18
C GLN A 59 15.48 16.14 45.59
N GLU A 60 16.32 15.11 45.61
CA GLU A 60 17.77 15.27 45.79
C GLU A 60 18.34 16.10 44.64
N THR A 61 18.89 17.24 45.00
CA THR A 61 19.63 18.15 44.11
C THR A 61 21.04 17.60 43.94
N GLY A 62 21.21 16.72 42.96
CA GLY A 62 22.53 16.31 42.46
C GLY A 62 23.22 17.49 41.74
N PRO A 63 24.53 17.70 41.94
CA PRO A 63 25.26 18.79 41.30
C PRO A 63 25.33 18.59 39.78
N SER A 64 24.86 19.62 39.08
CA SER A 64 24.99 19.81 37.63
C SER A 64 26.48 19.77 37.22
N PRO A 65 26.89 18.92 36.26
CA PRO A 65 28.23 19.01 35.69
C PRO A 65 28.32 20.23 34.78
N THR A 66 29.05 21.25 35.25
CA THR A 66 29.55 22.36 34.44
C THR A 66 30.44 21.81 33.33
N VAL A 67 29.88 21.62 32.13
CA VAL A 67 30.68 21.35 30.93
C VAL A 67 31.21 22.67 30.41
N ALA A 68 32.52 22.84 30.50
CA ALA A 68 33.25 23.97 29.96
C ALA A 68 33.06 24.03 28.42
N ALA A 69 32.55 25.16 27.95
CA ALA A 69 32.49 25.49 26.54
C ALA A 69 33.92 25.75 26.02
N THR A 70 34.50 24.75 25.35
CA THR A 70 35.68 24.95 24.50
C THR A 70 35.22 25.60 23.21
N ALA A 71 35.55 26.89 23.05
CA ALA A 71 35.37 27.61 21.80
C ALA A 71 36.24 26.97 20.70
N ALA A 72 35.58 26.36 19.72
CA ALA A 72 36.21 25.93 18.47
C ALA A 72 36.30 27.12 17.50
N PRO A 73 37.42 27.29 16.77
CA PRO A 73 37.59 28.39 15.84
C PRO A 73 36.73 28.21 14.58
N THR A 74 36.12 29.32 14.15
CA THR A 74 35.40 29.51 12.89
C THR A 74 36.25 29.06 11.69
N PRO A 75 35.79 28.10 10.86
CA PRO A 75 36.36 27.91 9.54
C PRO A 75 35.77 28.95 8.57
N THR A 76 36.63 29.81 8.05
CA THR A 76 36.36 30.66 6.88
C THR A 76 36.14 29.77 5.66
N ALA A 77 34.88 29.54 5.29
CA ALA A 77 34.52 28.86 4.05
C ALA A 77 34.74 29.80 2.86
N THR A 78 35.81 29.55 2.11
CA THR A 78 36.00 30.11 0.76
C THR A 78 35.14 29.31 -0.20
N ALA A 79 34.11 29.93 -0.76
CA ALA A 79 33.25 29.32 -1.77
C ALA A 79 34.01 29.12 -3.10
N PRO A 80 34.09 27.90 -3.66
CA PRO A 80 34.47 27.74 -5.05
C PRO A 80 33.30 28.18 -5.95
N ARG A 81 33.58 29.14 -6.84
CA ARG A 81 32.69 29.46 -7.96
C ARG A 81 32.54 28.23 -8.84
N SER A 82 31.38 27.58 -8.76
CA SER A 82 30.99 26.53 -9.71
C SER A 82 30.57 27.18 -11.02
N LEU A 83 31.38 26.99 -12.06
CA LEU A 83 31.04 27.35 -13.43
C LEU A 83 30.06 26.30 -13.95
N LEU A 84 28.78 26.69 -14.09
CA LEU A 84 27.76 25.89 -14.76
C LEU A 84 28.17 25.60 -16.21
N PRO A 85 28.11 24.34 -16.69
CA PRO A 85 27.92 24.09 -18.10
C PRO A 85 26.44 24.31 -18.44
N THR A 86 26.18 25.25 -19.35
CA THR A 86 24.90 25.39 -20.05
C THR A 86 24.64 24.12 -20.84
N VAL A 87 23.79 23.24 -20.31
CA VAL A 87 23.25 22.10 -21.07
C VAL A 87 22.12 22.64 -21.94
N ALA A 88 22.33 22.59 -23.25
CA ALA A 88 21.31 22.89 -24.25
C ALA A 88 20.17 21.86 -24.12
N VAL A 89 18.95 22.37 -23.96
CA VAL A 89 17.71 21.59 -24.04
C VAL A 89 17.50 21.21 -25.52
N PRO A 90 17.44 19.93 -25.90
CA PRO A 90 16.96 19.57 -27.22
C PRO A 90 15.45 19.82 -27.29
N VAL A 91 15.11 20.71 -28.21
CA VAL A 91 13.77 21.05 -28.68
C VAL A 91 13.14 19.86 -29.41
N ALA A 92 11.87 19.61 -29.10
CA ALA A 92 10.81 19.00 -29.92
C ALA A 92 11.10 17.71 -30.71
N MET A 93 10.40 16.64 -30.34
CA MET A 93 9.80 15.73 -31.33
C MET A 93 8.29 15.75 -31.15
N GLU A 94 7.64 16.61 -31.92
CA GLU A 94 6.27 16.37 -32.37
C GLU A 94 6.32 15.22 -33.39
N SER A 95 5.52 14.18 -33.17
CA SER A 95 5.11 13.28 -34.25
C SER A 95 3.82 12.56 -33.86
N PRO A 96 2.64 13.07 -34.26
CA PRO A 96 1.42 12.27 -34.27
C PRO A 96 1.37 11.48 -35.58
N LEU A 97 1.65 10.17 -35.51
CA LEU A 97 1.25 9.26 -36.57
C LEU A 97 -0.24 8.99 -36.45
N THR A 98 -1.03 9.75 -37.20
CA THR A 98 -2.45 9.48 -37.45
C THR A 98 -2.57 8.26 -38.35
N VAL A 99 -3.01 7.12 -37.80
CA VAL A 99 -3.38 5.95 -38.61
C VAL A 99 -4.83 6.14 -39.07
N THR A 100 -5.00 6.57 -40.32
CA THR A 100 -6.30 6.60 -41.00
C THR A 100 -6.63 5.17 -41.47
N VAL A 101 -7.56 4.49 -40.79
CA VAL A 101 -8.11 3.23 -41.29
C VAL A 101 -9.20 3.57 -42.30
N ALA A 102 -8.93 3.29 -43.58
CA ALA A 102 -9.91 3.42 -44.64
C ALA A 102 -11.02 2.38 -44.45
N ALA A 103 -12.24 2.84 -44.18
CA ALA A 103 -13.44 2.03 -44.29
C ALA A 103 -13.70 1.76 -45.77
N ALA A 104 -13.51 0.50 -46.19
CA ALA A 104 -13.97 0.04 -47.49
C ALA A 104 -15.48 -0.22 -47.41
N ASP A 105 -16.20 0.68 -48.06
CA ASP A 105 -17.59 0.55 -48.49
C ASP A 105 -17.69 -0.59 -49.51
N LEU A 106 -18.48 -1.63 -49.24
CA LEU A 106 -18.91 -2.58 -50.26
C LEU A 106 -20.34 -3.08 -49.99
N MET A 107 -21.25 -2.45 -50.73
CA MET A 107 -22.39 -3.00 -51.47
C MET A 107 -23.28 -4.04 -50.78
N THR A 108 -24.46 -3.54 -50.44
CA THR A 108 -25.72 -4.27 -50.41
C THR A 108 -26.01 -4.86 -51.79
N ASP A 109 -26.00 -6.19 -51.94
CA ASP A 109 -26.66 -6.84 -53.07
C ASP A 109 -27.61 -7.93 -52.57
N ALA A 110 -28.84 -7.85 -53.08
CA ALA A 110 -29.97 -8.65 -52.69
C ALA A 110 -30.13 -9.76 -53.71
N ILE A 111 -29.86 -11.02 -53.33
CA ILE A 111 -30.24 -12.17 -54.16
C ILE A 111 -31.10 -13.17 -53.38
N ARG A 112 -32.26 -13.33 -53.98
CA ARG A 112 -33.39 -14.21 -53.75
C ARG A 112 -33.02 -15.67 -54.06
N GLY A 113 -33.33 -16.55 -53.12
CA GLY A 113 -33.75 -17.95 -53.34
C GLY A 113 -32.75 -18.90 -53.99
N ASP A 114 -32.16 -19.80 -53.19
CA ASP A 114 -32.42 -21.24 -53.31
C ASP A 114 -31.91 -21.96 -52.05
N ALA A 115 -32.63 -22.98 -51.60
CA ALA A 115 -32.24 -23.76 -50.44
C ALA A 115 -31.15 -24.76 -50.85
N VAL A 116 -29.88 -24.34 -50.72
CA VAL A 116 -28.73 -25.23 -50.92
C VAL A 116 -28.43 -25.96 -49.62
N THR A 117 -28.77 -27.25 -49.59
CA THR A 117 -28.41 -28.18 -48.51
C THR A 117 -26.92 -28.49 -48.62
N LEU A 118 -26.08 -27.80 -47.83
CA LEU A 118 -24.66 -28.11 -47.70
C LEU A 118 -24.47 -29.24 -46.69
N THR A 119 -24.13 -30.43 -47.17
CA THR A 119 -23.57 -31.52 -46.37
C THR A 119 -22.19 -31.11 -45.89
N VAL A 120 -22.08 -30.73 -44.61
CA VAL A 120 -20.81 -30.52 -43.92
C VAL A 120 -20.23 -31.90 -43.62
N ASP A 121 -19.19 -32.26 -44.37
CA ASP A 121 -18.43 -33.48 -44.13
C ASP A 121 -17.61 -33.29 -42.85
N SER A 122 -17.82 -34.15 -41.86
CA SER A 122 -17.08 -34.20 -40.60
C SER A 122 -15.66 -34.74 -40.86
N ALA A 123 -14.84 -33.95 -41.53
CA ALA A 123 -13.42 -34.22 -41.71
C ALA A 123 -12.64 -33.63 -40.53
N ILE A 124 -12.40 -34.49 -39.54
CA ILE A 124 -11.20 -34.56 -38.70
C ILE A 124 -10.57 -33.19 -38.37
N THR A 125 -11.05 -32.55 -37.31
CA THR A 125 -10.31 -31.51 -36.60
C THR A 125 -9.13 -32.17 -35.87
N GLU A 126 -8.07 -32.45 -36.60
CA GLU A 126 -6.76 -32.75 -36.02
C GLU A 126 -6.24 -31.43 -35.42
N ALA A 127 -6.53 -31.24 -34.13
CA ALA A 127 -6.07 -30.09 -33.38
C ALA A 127 -4.52 -30.12 -33.39
N ILE A 128 -3.93 -29.20 -34.14
CA ILE A 128 -2.51 -28.89 -34.07
C ILE A 128 -2.28 -28.28 -32.68
N GLU A 129 -2.05 -29.16 -31.70
CA GLU A 129 -1.64 -28.78 -30.35
C GLU A 129 -0.24 -28.15 -30.48
N ALA A 130 -0.20 -26.82 -30.45
CA ALA A 130 1.06 -26.10 -30.47
C ALA A 130 1.95 -26.61 -29.32
N PRO A 131 3.24 -26.87 -29.55
CA PRO A 131 4.13 -27.34 -28.49
C PRO A 131 4.08 -26.34 -27.34
N ILE A 132 3.59 -26.78 -26.18
CA ILE A 132 3.58 -25.99 -24.97
C ILE A 132 5.04 -25.84 -24.55
N LEU A 133 5.67 -24.73 -24.92
CA LEU A 133 7.02 -24.44 -24.45
C LEU A 133 6.96 -24.37 -22.91
N PRO A 134 7.83 -25.11 -22.20
CA PRO A 134 7.85 -25.04 -20.75
C PRO A 134 8.17 -23.62 -20.34
N THR A 135 7.26 -22.96 -19.62
CA THR A 135 7.53 -21.67 -18.99
C THR A 135 8.70 -21.86 -18.06
N GLU A 136 9.84 -21.22 -18.35
CA GLU A 136 10.99 -21.30 -17.47
C GLU A 136 10.60 -20.76 -16.09
N PRO A 137 10.97 -21.46 -15.00
CA PRO A 137 10.67 -20.99 -13.67
C PRO A 137 11.39 -19.66 -13.42
N CYS A 138 10.77 -18.76 -12.66
CA CYS A 138 11.40 -17.49 -12.31
C CYS A 138 12.72 -17.72 -11.56
N PRO A 139 13.78 -16.95 -11.87
CA PRO A 139 15.08 -17.11 -11.25
C PRO A 139 15.08 -16.70 -9.77
N VAL A 140 14.23 -15.74 -9.41
CA VAL A 140 14.05 -15.26 -8.03
C VAL A 140 12.68 -15.67 -7.53
N GLU A 141 12.65 -16.24 -6.33
CA GLU A 141 11.43 -16.63 -5.66
C GLU A 141 10.68 -15.40 -5.10
N THR A 142 9.36 -15.41 -5.26
CA THR A 142 8.48 -14.42 -4.64
C THR A 142 8.39 -14.65 -3.13
N ASP A 143 8.41 -13.58 -2.35
CA ASP A 143 8.20 -13.69 -0.89
C ASP A 143 6.81 -14.27 -0.56
N ILE A 144 6.76 -15.14 0.45
CA ILE A 144 5.52 -15.83 0.86
C ILE A 144 4.40 -14.87 1.28
N ALA A 145 4.73 -13.68 1.79
CA ALA A 145 3.76 -12.65 2.13
C ALA A 145 3.05 -12.08 0.89
N LEU A 146 3.73 -12.10 -0.27
CA LEU A 146 3.19 -11.64 -1.54
C LEU A 146 2.47 -12.74 -2.32
N ALA A 147 2.70 -14.01 -1.98
CA ALA A 147 2.08 -15.16 -2.64
C ALA A 147 0.55 -15.21 -2.50
N ALA A 148 -0.04 -14.43 -1.58
CA ALA A 148 -1.49 -14.28 -1.46
C ALA A 148 -2.11 -13.40 -2.57
N TYR A 149 -1.29 -12.63 -3.31
CA TYR A 149 -1.78 -11.85 -4.44
C TYR A 149 -2.09 -12.75 -5.65
N PRO A 150 -3.33 -12.74 -6.18
CA PRO A 150 -3.73 -13.68 -7.21
C PRO A 150 -3.04 -13.42 -8.55
N ASN A 151 -2.66 -14.49 -9.24
CA ASN A 151 -2.06 -14.44 -10.58
C ASN A 151 -0.86 -13.47 -10.67
N LEU A 152 -0.04 -13.40 -9.62
CA LEU A 152 1.02 -12.41 -9.49
C LEU A 152 1.98 -12.41 -10.69
N GLN A 153 2.45 -13.58 -11.11
CA GLN A 153 3.39 -13.71 -12.24
C GLN A 153 2.76 -13.29 -13.59
N GLU A 154 1.46 -13.54 -13.78
CA GLU A 154 0.73 -13.11 -14.98
C GLU A 154 0.62 -11.57 -15.05
N HIS A 155 0.48 -10.91 -13.91
CA HIS A 155 0.33 -9.46 -13.85
C HIS A 155 1.67 -8.71 -13.81
N LEU A 156 2.60 -9.13 -12.95
CA LEU A 156 3.84 -8.41 -12.66
C LEU A 156 5.10 -9.05 -13.26
N GLY A 157 5.04 -10.32 -13.64
CA GLY A 157 6.18 -11.06 -14.20
C GLY A 157 7.00 -11.77 -13.12
N CYS A 158 8.24 -12.09 -13.43
CA CYS A 158 9.15 -12.67 -12.46
C CYS A 158 9.69 -11.61 -11.49
N ALA A 159 9.96 -12.02 -10.25
CA ALA A 159 10.64 -11.16 -9.28
C ALA A 159 12.07 -10.87 -9.76
N GLU A 160 12.54 -9.64 -9.57
CA GLU A 160 13.87 -9.20 -10.01
C GLU A 160 14.92 -9.24 -8.88
N GLY A 161 14.46 -9.34 -7.64
CA GLY A 161 15.32 -9.31 -6.45
C GLY A 161 14.60 -9.77 -5.18
N PRO A 162 15.32 -9.83 -4.05
CA PRO A 162 14.72 -10.17 -2.77
C PRO A 162 13.68 -9.13 -2.35
N ALA A 163 12.73 -9.52 -1.50
CA ALA A 163 11.81 -8.58 -0.89
C ALA A 163 12.53 -7.65 0.12
N LEU A 164 12.03 -6.43 0.20
CA LEU A 164 12.44 -5.39 1.14
C LEU A 164 11.39 -5.24 2.23
N PHE A 165 11.85 -5.02 3.46
CA PHE A 165 11.03 -4.88 4.68
C PHE A 165 11.20 -3.49 5.30
N ASP A 166 11.62 -2.52 4.48
CA ASP A 166 11.81 -1.15 4.92
C ASP A 166 10.47 -0.48 5.27
N PRO A 167 10.45 0.46 6.23
CA PRO A 167 9.26 1.21 6.56
C PRO A 167 8.60 1.88 5.35
N VAL A 168 7.27 1.76 5.29
CA VAL A 168 6.42 2.51 4.36
C VAL A 168 5.38 3.27 5.17
N ALA A 169 5.35 4.59 4.99
CA ALA A 169 4.25 5.42 5.49
C ALA A 169 3.17 5.52 4.42
N LEU A 170 1.92 5.66 4.86
CA LEU A 170 0.79 5.86 3.99
C LEU A 170 -0.15 6.93 4.54
N ASN A 171 -0.84 7.61 3.64
CA ASN A 171 -1.98 8.43 3.99
C ASN A 171 -3.08 8.27 2.94
N GLU A 172 -4.30 8.01 3.40
CA GLU A 172 -5.49 7.85 2.57
C GLU A 172 -6.22 9.17 2.34
N PHE A 173 -6.69 9.39 1.10
CA PHE A 173 -7.40 10.62 0.72
C PHE A 173 -8.77 10.32 0.11
N GLY A 174 -9.68 11.27 0.26
CA GLY A 174 -11.06 11.17 -0.18
C GLY A 174 -11.96 10.44 0.81
N PRO A 175 -13.24 10.21 0.44
CA PRO A 175 -14.21 9.57 1.33
C PRO A 175 -13.90 8.09 1.50
N GLY A 176 -13.83 7.62 2.75
CA GLY A 176 -13.73 6.20 3.07
C GLY A 176 -15.07 5.45 2.90
N PRO A 177 -15.07 4.11 3.02
CA PRO A 177 -13.92 3.24 3.29
C PRO A 177 -13.10 2.86 2.03
N ASP A 178 -13.65 3.11 0.84
CA ASP A 178 -13.07 2.70 -0.45
C ASP A 178 -12.16 3.79 -1.01
N TYR A 179 -11.08 4.08 -0.29
CA TYR A 179 -10.10 5.09 -0.70
C TYR A 179 -9.51 4.76 -2.07
N THR A 180 -9.51 5.73 -2.98
CA THR A 180 -8.98 5.59 -4.36
C THR A 180 -7.74 6.45 -4.58
N ARG A 181 -7.19 7.02 -3.51
CA ARG A 181 -6.14 8.03 -3.56
C ARG A 181 -5.24 7.86 -2.36
N PHE A 182 -3.94 7.78 -2.60
CA PHE A 182 -2.98 7.50 -1.55
C PHE A 182 -1.70 8.28 -1.77
N MET A 183 -1.02 8.62 -0.68
CA MET A 183 0.42 8.87 -0.72
C MET A 183 1.13 7.75 0.01
N LEU A 184 2.22 7.25 -0.58
CA LEU A 184 3.08 6.21 -0.01
C LEU A 184 4.51 6.72 0.05
N TRP A 185 5.15 6.66 1.21
CA TRP A 185 6.56 7.05 1.38
C TRP A 185 7.39 5.80 1.61
N PHE A 186 8.34 5.53 0.71
CA PHE A 186 9.27 4.41 0.80
C PHE A 186 10.58 4.88 1.41
N SER A 187 10.86 4.49 2.66
CA SER A 187 11.98 5.06 3.42
C SER A 187 13.36 4.79 2.79
N SER A 188 13.56 3.63 2.17
CA SER A 188 14.86 3.27 1.58
C SER A 188 15.16 4.01 0.28
N GLU A 189 14.14 4.48 -0.43
CA GLU A 189 14.29 5.27 -1.67
C GLU A 189 14.24 6.78 -1.41
N ASN A 190 13.72 7.19 -0.24
CA ASN A 190 13.37 8.56 0.07
C ASN A 190 12.45 9.16 -1.02
N GLN A 191 11.43 8.38 -1.41
CA GLN A 191 10.47 8.72 -2.46
C GLN A 191 9.05 8.67 -1.91
N ILE A 192 8.22 9.60 -2.39
CA ILE A 192 6.79 9.66 -2.18
C ILE A 192 6.10 9.33 -3.50
N TYR A 193 5.31 8.26 -3.50
CA TYR A 193 4.43 7.90 -4.60
C TYR A 193 3.04 8.45 -4.31
N VAL A 194 2.49 9.19 -5.26
CA VAL A 194 1.16 9.75 -5.23
C VAL A 194 0.30 8.92 -6.18
N LEU A 195 -0.63 8.17 -5.61
CA LEU A 195 -1.54 7.27 -6.31
C LEU A 195 -2.85 8.04 -6.56
N LEU A 196 -3.13 8.32 -7.83
CA LEU A 196 -4.21 9.21 -8.28
C LEU A 196 -5.51 8.44 -8.55
N PRO A 197 -6.68 9.11 -8.51
CA PRO A 197 -7.99 8.44 -8.66
C PRO A 197 -8.25 7.89 -10.07
N ASP A 198 -7.47 8.28 -11.06
CA ASP A 198 -7.55 7.77 -12.44
C ASP A 198 -6.67 6.52 -12.65
N SER A 199 -6.25 5.87 -11.56
CA SER A 199 -5.35 4.72 -11.56
C SER A 199 -3.96 5.01 -12.16
N THR A 200 -3.55 6.28 -12.24
CA THR A 200 -2.16 6.65 -12.56
C THR A 200 -1.37 7.01 -11.30
N TRP A 201 -0.05 6.95 -11.36
CA TRP A 201 0.79 7.38 -10.23
C TRP A 201 1.87 8.37 -10.65
N GLN A 202 2.28 9.19 -9.70
CA GLN A 202 3.40 10.11 -9.82
C GLN A 202 4.39 9.87 -8.68
N ARG A 203 5.67 10.21 -8.89
CA ARG A 203 6.72 10.04 -7.87
C ARG A 203 7.46 11.35 -7.63
N TYR A 204 7.73 11.60 -6.36
CA TYR A 204 8.40 12.79 -5.86
C TYR A 204 9.53 12.38 -4.92
N VAL A 205 10.66 13.08 -5.00
CA VAL A 205 11.72 12.95 -3.98
C VAL A 205 11.24 13.61 -2.70
N ASP A 206 11.37 12.93 -1.56
CA ASP A 206 11.09 13.55 -0.27
C ASP A 206 12.22 14.51 0.10
N THR A 207 11.89 15.80 0.15
CA THR A 207 12.83 16.88 0.49
C THR A 207 12.46 17.59 1.79
N TRP A 208 11.55 16.99 2.56
CA TRP A 208 11.22 17.49 3.88
C TRP A 208 12.37 17.24 4.85
N THR A 209 12.57 18.16 5.78
CA THR A 209 13.59 18.07 6.82
C THR A 209 12.99 18.50 8.16
N GLU A 210 13.59 18.09 9.28
CA GLU A 210 13.05 18.36 10.63
C GLU A 210 13.01 19.86 10.99
N GLU A 211 13.70 20.73 10.23
CA GLU A 211 13.63 22.18 10.39
C GLU A 211 12.39 22.81 9.71
N GLN A 212 11.70 22.06 8.86
CA GLN A 212 10.48 22.49 8.17
C GLN A 212 9.24 22.22 9.04
N GLU A 213 8.17 22.97 8.80
CA GLU A 213 6.91 22.79 9.52
C GLU A 213 6.34 21.38 9.31
N THR A 214 5.71 20.81 10.35
CA THR A 214 5.07 19.49 10.27
C THR A 214 3.81 19.54 9.40
N PHE A 215 3.08 20.66 9.43
CA PHE A 215 1.88 20.90 8.63
C PHE A 215 2.07 22.21 7.86
N LEU A 216 2.24 22.13 6.54
CA LEU A 216 2.60 23.30 5.74
C LEU A 216 1.38 24.17 5.34
N CYS A 217 0.19 23.56 5.24
CA CYS A 217 -1.05 24.26 4.94
C CYS A 217 -2.25 23.54 5.55
N ASN A 218 -3.33 24.29 5.80
CA ASN A 218 -4.67 23.76 6.07
C ASN A 218 -5.67 24.48 5.15
N PRO A 219 -6.27 23.81 4.15
CA PRO A 219 -7.17 24.46 3.19
C PRO A 219 -8.57 24.77 3.74
N LEU A 220 -8.90 24.29 4.94
CA LEU A 220 -10.25 24.40 5.50
C LEU A 220 -10.40 25.58 6.47
N ASP A 221 -9.39 26.46 6.56
CA ASP A 221 -9.36 27.63 7.46
C ASP A 221 -9.73 27.31 8.93
N GLY A 222 -9.54 26.04 9.33
CA GLY A 222 -9.86 25.50 10.64
C GLY A 222 -8.71 25.58 11.64
N GLU A 223 -8.75 24.75 12.69
CA GLU A 223 -7.58 24.60 13.57
C GLU A 223 -6.40 24.08 12.75
N ALA A 224 -5.18 24.49 13.08
CA ALA A 224 -3.99 24.19 12.27
C ALA A 224 -3.73 22.68 12.02
N THR A 225 -4.36 21.80 12.81
CA THR A 225 -4.22 20.34 12.72
C THR A 225 -5.57 19.61 12.58
N SER A 226 -6.66 20.33 12.28
CA SER A 226 -8.01 19.76 12.17
C SER A 226 -8.73 20.24 10.91
N PRO A 227 -9.37 19.34 10.14
CA PRO A 227 -9.38 17.87 10.26
C PRO A 227 -7.96 17.27 10.08
N PRO A 228 -7.76 15.93 10.15
CA PRO A 228 -6.46 15.34 9.87
C PRO A 228 -5.84 15.90 8.58
N LEU A 229 -4.56 16.22 8.62
CA LEU A 229 -3.80 16.76 7.49
C LEU A 229 -2.60 15.85 7.21
N PRO A 230 -2.16 15.74 5.94
CA PRO A 230 -0.89 15.09 5.64
C PRO A 230 0.25 15.82 6.35
N ARG A 231 1.23 15.07 6.87
CA ARG A 231 2.33 15.61 7.65
C ARG A 231 3.61 15.58 6.83
N ARG A 232 4.58 16.39 7.22
CA ARG A 232 5.98 16.30 6.75
C ARG A 232 6.08 16.28 5.21
N GLY A 233 6.76 15.28 4.64
CA GLY A 233 6.92 15.11 3.18
C GLY A 233 5.59 15.05 2.43
N PHE A 234 4.59 14.33 2.95
CA PHE A 234 3.25 14.29 2.34
C PHE A 234 2.61 15.67 2.35
N GLY A 235 2.62 16.35 3.50
CA GLY A 235 2.08 17.71 3.64
C GLY A 235 2.76 18.70 2.70
N LYS A 236 4.09 18.62 2.56
CA LYS A 236 4.85 19.46 1.64
C LYS A 236 4.39 19.28 0.20
N ILE A 237 4.35 18.04 -0.30
CA ILE A 237 3.94 17.76 -1.68
C ILE A 237 2.50 18.18 -1.93
N TRP A 238 1.60 17.81 -1.01
CA TRP A 238 0.18 18.12 -1.09
C TRP A 238 -0.11 19.64 -1.15
N CYS A 239 0.62 20.44 -0.38
CA CYS A 239 0.43 21.89 -0.32
C CYS A 239 1.16 22.68 -1.42
N THR A 240 2.25 22.17 -1.97
CA THR A 240 3.12 22.93 -2.90
C THR A 240 3.00 22.51 -4.36
N THR A 241 2.40 21.35 -4.63
CA THR A 241 2.16 20.87 -6.00
C THR A 241 0.85 21.44 -6.50
N GLU A 242 0.91 22.22 -7.58
CA GLU A 242 -0.25 22.86 -8.19
C GLU A 242 -1.35 21.84 -8.55
N GLY A 243 -2.58 22.09 -8.10
CA GLY A 243 -3.75 21.26 -8.40
C GLY A 243 -3.83 19.94 -7.63
N LEU A 244 -2.78 19.55 -6.89
CA LEU A 244 -2.72 18.24 -6.27
C LEU A 244 -3.72 18.12 -5.11
N GLN A 245 -3.92 19.20 -4.37
CA GLN A 245 -4.85 19.21 -3.25
C GLN A 245 -6.30 18.97 -3.70
N GLU A 246 -6.69 19.56 -4.83
CA GLU A 246 -8.02 19.39 -5.43
C GLU A 246 -8.22 17.96 -5.95
N ILE A 247 -7.18 17.38 -6.55
CA ILE A 247 -7.22 16.01 -7.06
C ILE A 247 -7.29 14.98 -5.91
N MET A 248 -6.44 15.15 -4.90
CA MET A 248 -6.37 14.23 -3.76
C MET A 248 -7.58 14.38 -2.84
N GLY A 249 -8.02 15.61 -2.58
CA GLY A 249 -9.13 15.91 -1.67
C GLY A 249 -8.72 15.93 -0.20
N THR A 250 -9.71 15.75 0.67
CA THR A 250 -9.54 15.77 2.13
C THR A 250 -8.94 14.47 2.67
N VAL A 251 -8.40 14.55 3.88
CA VAL A 251 -7.87 13.40 4.62
C VAL A 251 -8.80 13.09 5.80
N GLU A 252 -9.30 11.86 5.85
CA GLU A 252 -10.18 11.40 6.94
C GLU A 252 -9.41 10.68 8.06
N ARG A 253 -8.20 10.19 7.75
CA ARG A 253 -7.36 9.43 8.67
C ARG A 253 -5.96 10.01 8.71
N GLU A 254 -5.38 10.06 9.90
CA GLU A 254 -4.00 10.51 10.04
C GLU A 254 -3.02 9.59 9.29
N GLU A 255 -1.95 10.19 8.78
CA GLU A 255 -0.79 9.48 8.26
C GLU A 255 -0.28 8.43 9.26
N ARG A 256 0.07 7.25 8.75
CA ARG A 256 0.56 6.14 9.58
C ARG A 256 1.58 5.29 8.84
N LEU A 257 2.37 4.54 9.60
CA LEU A 257 3.17 3.46 9.06
C LEU A 257 2.31 2.22 8.83
N CYS A 258 2.61 1.47 7.77
CA CYS A 258 2.24 0.06 7.70
C CYS A 258 2.84 -0.68 8.91
N GLN A 259 2.07 -1.52 9.58
CA GLN A 259 2.57 -2.25 10.77
C GLN A 259 3.71 -3.21 10.41
N HIS A 260 3.54 -3.87 9.26
CA HIS A 260 4.57 -4.62 8.57
C HIS A 260 4.50 -4.32 7.08
N THR A 261 5.65 -4.36 6.41
CA THR A 261 5.78 -4.08 4.99
C THR A 261 6.55 -5.20 4.32
N VAL A 262 6.09 -5.60 3.14
CA VAL A 262 6.87 -6.43 2.21
C VAL A 262 6.75 -5.81 0.85
N THR A 263 7.86 -5.34 0.29
CA THR A 263 7.91 -4.78 -1.06
C THR A 263 8.83 -5.63 -1.92
N GLN A 264 8.39 -6.05 -3.10
CA GLN A 264 9.26 -6.76 -4.03
C GLN A 264 9.09 -6.19 -5.44
N PHE A 265 10.21 -6.12 -6.16
CA PHE A 265 10.28 -5.68 -7.54
C PHE A 265 10.08 -6.87 -8.48
N PHE A 266 9.39 -6.60 -9.59
CA PHE A 266 9.08 -7.53 -10.64
C PHE A 266 9.29 -6.87 -12.01
N GLU A 267 9.38 -7.67 -13.06
CA GLU A 267 9.66 -7.21 -14.44
C GLU A 267 8.74 -6.09 -14.96
N ARG A 268 7.53 -5.94 -14.41
CA ARG A 268 6.54 -4.92 -14.83
C ARG A 268 6.15 -3.93 -13.73
N GLY A 269 6.88 -3.91 -12.61
CA GLY A 269 6.65 -2.95 -11.54
C GLY A 269 6.97 -3.52 -10.16
N ARG A 270 6.16 -3.16 -9.16
CA ARG A 270 6.35 -3.62 -7.79
C ARG A 270 5.02 -3.94 -7.11
N LEU A 271 5.10 -4.84 -6.14
CA LEU A 271 4.00 -5.13 -5.22
C LEU A 271 4.43 -4.75 -3.80
N LEU A 272 3.60 -3.96 -3.13
CA LEU A 272 3.70 -3.67 -1.71
C LEU A 272 2.57 -4.38 -0.98
N ALA A 273 2.89 -5.22 0.00
CA ALA A 273 1.94 -5.66 1.03
C ALA A 273 2.10 -4.78 2.27
N CYS A 274 1.07 -4.00 2.57
CA CYS A 274 0.96 -3.17 3.76
C CYS A 274 0.01 -3.86 4.74
N TYR A 275 0.53 -4.27 5.91
CA TYR A 275 -0.27 -4.90 6.95
C TYR A 275 -0.95 -3.82 7.81
N GLU A 276 -2.27 -3.94 7.94
CA GLU A 276 -3.16 -2.99 8.62
C GLU A 276 -4.09 -3.77 9.56
N ASP A 277 -3.72 -3.83 10.84
CA ASP A 277 -4.46 -4.54 11.88
C ASP A 277 -4.65 -6.04 11.54
N ALA A 278 -5.87 -6.42 11.14
CA ALA A 278 -6.21 -7.78 10.74
C ALA A 278 -6.36 -7.94 9.22
N THR A 279 -5.89 -6.96 8.44
CA THR A 279 -6.02 -6.95 6.98
C THR A 279 -4.67 -6.70 6.32
N ILE A 280 -4.55 -7.13 5.06
CA ILE A 280 -3.40 -6.83 4.21
C ILE A 280 -3.91 -6.06 3.02
N ARG A 281 -3.37 -4.86 2.82
CA ARG A 281 -3.60 -4.06 1.62
C ARG A 281 -2.42 -4.21 0.69
N PHE A 282 -2.67 -4.79 -0.47
CA PHE A 282 -1.73 -4.86 -1.56
C PHE A 282 -1.84 -3.60 -2.42
N PHE A 283 -0.72 -2.98 -2.76
CA PHE A 283 -0.61 -1.95 -3.79
C PHE A 283 0.25 -2.47 -4.92
N ARG A 284 -0.33 -2.57 -6.11
CA ARG A 284 0.40 -2.90 -7.34
C ARG A 284 0.71 -1.59 -8.05
N ILE A 285 2.00 -1.30 -8.21
CA ILE A 285 2.50 -0.07 -8.84
C ILE A 285 3.27 -0.50 -10.08
N MET A 286 2.72 -0.22 -11.26
CA MET A 286 3.23 -0.70 -12.54
C MET A 286 4.20 0.28 -13.18
N ASP A 287 5.17 -0.22 -13.95
CA ASP A 287 6.15 0.64 -14.63
C ASP A 287 5.55 1.45 -15.79
N ASP A 288 4.36 1.07 -16.27
CA ASP A 288 3.60 1.82 -17.28
C ASP A 288 2.88 3.05 -16.73
N GLY A 289 3.07 3.36 -15.44
CA GLY A 289 2.46 4.51 -14.77
C GLY A 289 1.09 4.22 -14.16
N THR A 290 0.61 2.97 -14.20
CA THR A 290 -0.68 2.59 -13.60
C THR A 290 -0.54 1.96 -12.22
N TRP A 291 -1.62 2.00 -11.43
CA TRP A 291 -1.69 1.33 -10.14
C TRP A 291 -3.09 0.80 -9.82
N ASP A 292 -3.13 -0.18 -8.93
CA ASP A 292 -4.34 -0.61 -8.24
C ASP A 292 -4.02 -1.11 -6.82
N GLN A 293 -5.08 -1.44 -6.10
CA GLN A 293 -4.97 -2.05 -4.78
C GLN A 293 -5.93 -3.23 -4.61
N MET A 294 -5.60 -4.09 -3.67
CA MET A 294 -6.45 -5.19 -3.23
C MET A 294 -6.39 -5.32 -1.72
N LEU A 295 -7.54 -5.37 -1.05
CA LEU A 295 -7.62 -5.62 0.38
C LEU A 295 -7.98 -7.09 0.63
N THR A 296 -7.25 -7.78 1.51
CA THR A 296 -7.56 -9.13 1.99
C THR A 296 -7.65 -9.17 3.50
N GLN A 297 -8.44 -10.10 4.02
CA GLN A 297 -8.59 -10.44 5.45
C GLN A 297 -7.94 -11.78 5.76
#